data_AF-A0A5P3AZQ1-F1
#
_entry.id   AF-A0A5P3AZQ1-F1
#
_cell.length_a   1.000
_cell.length_b   1.000
_cell.length_c   1.000
_cell.angle_alpha   90.00
_cell.angle_beta   90.00
_cell.angle_gamma   90.00
#
_symmetry.space_group_name_H-M   'P 1'
#
loop_
_entity.id
_entity.type
_entity.pdbx_description
1 polymer ?
#
loop_
_entity_poly.entity_id
_entity_poly.type
_entity_poly.pdbx_seq_one_letter_code
_entity_poly.pdbx_strand_id
1 'polypeptide(L)'
;MCKSEIFFNLLGLTERETEVPKERILGDFRDMESTDARYVLVRLLSEAGLYPDQIAGMTNRTARGIRHLLARNITSPMIGIYLEQIRKHIRTGRSTERV
;
A
#
# COMPACT_ATOMS: atom_id res chain seq x y z
N MET A 1 -6.17 -13.15 -9.48
CA MET A 1 -6.54 -12.62 -8.15
C MET A 1 -7.67 -11.62 -8.28
N CYS A 2 -8.66 -11.70 -7.40
CA CYS A 2 -9.71 -10.68 -7.31
C CYS A 2 -9.15 -9.39 -6.66
N LYS A 3 -9.80 -8.23 -6.85
CA LYS A 3 -9.31 -6.95 -6.30
C LYS A 3 -9.14 -6.99 -4.77
N SER A 4 -10.07 -7.61 -4.06
CA SER A 4 -10.00 -7.79 -2.60
C SER A 4 -8.79 -8.60 -2.17
N GLU A 5 -8.44 -9.63 -2.93
CA GLU A 5 -7.28 -10.48 -2.65
C GLU A 5 -5.97 -9.71 -2.86
N ILE A 6 -5.87 -8.92 -3.94
CA ILE A 6 -4.74 -8.00 -4.16
C ILE A 6 -4.60 -7.04 -2.97
N PHE A 7 -5.72 -6.48 -2.50
CA PHE A 7 -5.73 -5.57 -1.38
C PHE A 7 -5.25 -6.22 -0.08
N PHE A 8 -5.83 -7.36 0.32
CA PHE A 8 -5.44 -8.01 1.57
C PHE A 8 -3.99 -8.47 1.56
N ASN A 9 -3.50 -8.97 0.41
CA ASN A 9 -2.11 -9.34 0.25
C ASN A 9 -1.17 -8.12 0.41
N LEU A 10 -1.43 -7.03 -0.32
CA LEU A 10 -0.61 -5.82 -0.23
C LEU A 10 -0.70 -5.14 1.14
N LEU A 11 -1.86 -5.18 1.79
CA LEU A 11 -2.04 -4.69 3.15
C LEU A 11 -1.22 -5.50 4.15
N GLY A 12 -1.21 -6.83 4.04
CA GLY A 12 -0.38 -7.71 4.87
C GLY A 12 1.13 -7.51 4.65
N LEU A 13 1.56 -7.36 3.39
CA LEU A 13 2.95 -7.03 3.08
C LEU A 13 3.35 -5.66 3.62
N THR A 14 2.47 -4.66 3.50
CA THR A 14 2.74 -3.32 4.03
C THR A 14 2.86 -3.34 5.55
N GLU A 15 1.94 -4.01 6.25
CA GLU A 15 2.02 -4.17 7.71
C GLU A 15 3.35 -4.81 8.14
N ARG A 16 3.75 -5.90 7.46
CA ARG A 16 4.98 -6.61 7.78
C ARG A 16 6.23 -5.75 7.55
N GLU A 17 6.33 -5.09 6.40
CA GLU A 17 7.55 -4.36 6.02
C GLU A 17 7.68 -3.00 6.71
N THR A 18 6.56 -2.37 7.08
CA THR A 18 6.56 -1.07 7.76
C THR A 18 6.49 -1.19 9.28
N GLU A 19 6.20 -2.39 9.80
CA GLU A 19 5.90 -2.66 11.21
C GLU A 19 4.73 -1.82 11.77
N VAL A 20 3.88 -1.29 10.88
CA VAL A 20 2.68 -0.53 11.22
C VAL A 20 1.45 -1.45 11.15
N PRO A 21 0.69 -1.61 12.25
CA PRO A 21 -0.54 -2.42 12.26
C PRO A 21 -1.55 -1.98 11.22
N LYS A 22 -2.30 -2.93 10.64
CA LYS A 22 -3.34 -2.65 9.63
C LYS A 22 -4.35 -1.61 10.09
N GLU A 23 -4.73 -1.64 11.36
CA GLU A 23 -5.68 -0.71 11.96
C GLU A 23 -5.17 0.73 11.89
N ARG A 24 -3.85 0.93 11.99
CA ARG A 24 -3.22 2.26 11.86
C ARG A 24 -3.06 2.69 10.41
N ILE A 25 -2.72 1.76 9.52
CA ILE A 25 -2.62 2.01 8.07
C ILE A 25 -3.98 2.49 7.54
N LEU A 26 -5.06 1.78 7.91
CA LEU A 26 -6.42 2.10 7.47
C LEU A 26 -7.05 3.25 8.29
N GLY A 27 -6.73 3.34 9.58
CA GLY A 27 -7.23 4.37 10.50
C GLY A 27 -6.63 5.77 10.31
N ASP A 28 -7.11 6.74 11.09
CA ASP A 28 -6.87 8.18 10.91
C ASP A 28 -5.58 8.74 11.54
N PHE A 29 -4.67 7.85 11.94
CA PHE A 29 -3.41 8.23 12.57
C PHE A 29 -2.53 9.07 11.62
N ARG A 30 -1.98 10.17 12.15
CA ARG A 30 -1.25 11.20 11.39
C ARG A 30 0.23 11.30 11.73
N ASP A 31 0.74 10.39 12.55
CA ASP A 31 2.18 10.23 12.73
C ASP A 31 2.85 9.84 11.41
N MET A 32 4.17 10.05 11.37
CA MET A 32 4.98 9.85 10.18
C MET A 32 4.90 8.38 9.71
N GLU A 33 5.02 7.42 10.63
CA GLU A 33 5.02 5.99 10.30
C GLU A 33 3.68 5.57 9.66
N SER A 34 2.56 5.92 10.29
CA SER A 34 1.22 5.60 9.78
C SER A 34 0.94 6.30 8.44
N THR A 35 1.46 7.51 8.25
CA THR A 35 1.31 8.26 6.99
C THR A 35 2.14 7.62 5.86
N ASP A 36 3.38 7.25 6.15
CA ASP A 36 4.28 6.61 5.19
C ASP A 36 3.76 5.23 4.80
N ALA A 37 3.36 4.40 5.77
CA ALA A 37 2.79 3.09 5.50
C ALA A 37 1.51 3.16 4.65
N ARG A 38 0.63 4.13 4.93
CA ARG A 38 -0.58 4.36 4.13
C ARG A 38 -0.24 4.79 2.71
N TYR A 39 0.74 5.67 2.54
CA TYR A 39 1.20 6.06 1.21
C TYR A 39 1.76 4.86 0.44
N VAL A 40 2.60 4.03 1.08
CA VAL A 40 3.15 2.80 0.51
C VAL A 40 2.03 1.88 0.02
N LEU A 41 1.02 1.60 0.85
CA LEU A 41 -0.12 0.77 0.46
C LEU A 41 -0.86 1.35 -0.75
N VAL A 42 -1.21 2.65 -0.70
CA VAL A 42 -1.96 3.32 -1.78
C VAL A 42 -1.17 3.31 -3.09
N ARG A 43 0.14 3.53 -3.02
CA ARG A 43 1.04 3.50 -4.17
C ARG A 43 1.08 2.11 -4.81
N LEU A 44 1.23 1.06 -4.00
CA LEU A 44 1.26 -0.34 -4.46
C LEU A 44 -0.07 -0.77 -5.09
N LEU A 45 -1.21 -0.36 -4.50
CA LEU A 45 -2.53 -0.66 -5.07
C LEU A 45 -2.73 0.03 -6.42
N SER A 46 -2.27 1.28 -6.55
CA SER A 46 -2.28 1.99 -7.82
C SER A 46 -1.38 1.33 -8.86
N GLU A 47 -0.19 0.86 -8.48
CA GLU A 47 0.74 0.11 -9.34
C GLU A 47 0.15 -1.26 -9.76
N ALA A 48 -0.70 -1.86 -8.92
CA ALA A 48 -1.44 -3.07 -9.25
C ALA A 48 -2.68 -2.82 -10.13
N GLY A 49 -2.95 -1.57 -10.54
CA GLY A 49 -4.03 -1.21 -11.46
C GLY A 49 -5.38 -0.88 -10.81
N LEU A 50 -5.42 -0.68 -9.50
CA LEU A 50 -6.65 -0.24 -8.82
C LEU A 50 -6.80 1.29 -8.95
N TYR A 51 -8.00 1.73 -9.34
CA TYR A 51 -8.32 3.14 -9.48
C TYR A 51 -8.56 3.81 -8.12
N PRO A 52 -8.37 5.14 -8.00
CA PRO A 52 -8.56 5.85 -6.73
C PRO A 52 -9.92 5.62 -6.05
N ASP A 53 -11.00 5.51 -6.82
CA ASP A 53 -12.34 5.28 -6.26
C ASP A 53 -12.50 3.84 -5.71
N GLN A 54 -11.79 2.88 -6.31
CA GLN A 54 -11.75 1.50 -5.80
C GLN A 54 -10.94 1.42 -4.52
N ILE A 55 -9.75 2.04 -4.50
CA ILE A 55 -8.89 2.10 -3.30
C ILE A 55 -9.62 2.80 -2.16
N ALA A 56 -10.33 3.88 -2.46
CA ALA A 56 -11.15 4.63 -1.50
C ALA A 56 -12.18 3.73 -0.81
N GLY A 57 -12.94 2.94 -1.59
CA GLY A 57 -13.92 1.99 -1.05
C GLY A 57 -13.30 0.91 -0.16
N MET A 58 -12.07 0.47 -0.46
CA MET A 58 -11.39 -0.59 0.30
C MET A 58 -10.66 -0.08 1.55
N THR A 59 -10.29 1.20 1.57
CA THR A 59 -9.54 1.83 2.68
C THR A 59 -10.42 2.68 3.59
N ASN A 60 -11.73 2.75 3.32
CA ASN A 60 -12.68 3.68 3.96
C ASN A 60 -12.19 5.14 3.89
N ARG A 61 -11.70 5.54 2.71
CA ARG A 61 -11.19 6.89 2.42
C ARG A 61 -12.01 7.55 1.34
N THR A 62 -11.87 8.86 1.20
CA THR A 62 -12.39 9.57 0.04
C THR A 62 -11.44 9.41 -1.13
N ALA A 63 -11.98 9.30 -2.35
CA ALA A 63 -11.15 9.26 -3.56
C ALA A 63 -10.29 10.52 -3.75
N ARG A 64 -10.77 11.68 -3.27
CA ARG A 64 -9.98 12.92 -3.20
C ARG A 64 -8.76 12.74 -2.30
N GLY A 65 -8.91 12.09 -1.13
CA GLY A 65 -7.80 11.78 -0.23
C GLY A 65 -6.78 10.85 -0.88
N ILE A 66 -7.24 9.82 -1.60
CA ILE A 66 -6.37 8.90 -2.34
C ILE A 66 -5.59 9.63 -3.45
N ARG A 67 -6.28 10.44 -4.27
CA ARG A 67 -5.62 11.25 -5.31
C ARG A 67 -4.60 12.22 -4.73
N HIS A 68 -4.93 12.85 -3.60
CA HIS A 68 -3.99 13.72 -2.90
C HIS A 68 -2.76 12.94 -2.43
N LEU A 69 -2.93 11.75 -1.84
CA LEU A 69 -1.79 10.90 -1.45
C LEU A 69 -0.91 10.58 -2.66
N LEU A 70 -1.48 10.13 -3.78
CA LEU A 70 -0.72 9.77 -4.98
C LEU A 70 0.01 10.96 -5.63
N ALA A 71 -0.53 12.17 -5.53
CA ALA A 71 0.07 13.38 -6.06
C ALA A 71 1.20 13.94 -5.17
N ARG A 72 1.32 13.48 -3.93
CA ARG A 72 2.38 13.96 -3.02
C ARG A 72 3.73 13.42 -3.46
N ASN A 73 4.69 14.33 -3.59
CA ASN A 73 6.10 13.99 -3.65
C ASN A 73 6.62 13.73 -2.23
N ILE A 74 6.28 12.58 -1.63
CA ILE A 74 6.76 12.26 -0.28
C ILE A 74 8.24 11.91 -0.34
N THR A 75 9.06 12.68 0.38
CA THR A 75 10.53 12.61 0.35
C THR A 75 11.12 11.73 1.45
N SER A 76 10.29 11.04 2.24
CA SER A 76 10.75 10.12 3.28
C SER A 76 11.61 9.02 2.65
N PRO A 77 12.89 8.88 3.02
CA PRO A 77 13.76 7.84 2.47
C PRO A 77 13.24 6.42 2.71
N MET A 78 12.53 6.22 3.83
CA MET A 78 11.97 4.93 4.24
C MET A 78 10.94 4.41 3.24
N ILE A 79 10.13 5.29 2.63
CA ILE A 79 9.15 4.90 1.63
C ILE A 79 9.81 4.18 0.45
N GLY A 80 10.96 4.68 -0.01
CA GLY A 80 11.72 4.05 -1.09
C GLY A 80 12.14 2.62 -0.72
N ILE A 81 12.65 2.44 0.50
CA ILE A 81 13.09 1.15 1.03
C ILE A 81 11.90 0.18 1.14
N TYR A 82 10.79 0.59 1.75
CA TYR A 82 9.59 -0.24 1.89
C TYR A 82 9.04 -0.69 0.54
N LEU A 83 8.92 0.24 -0.41
CA LEU A 83 8.45 -0.09 -1.75
C LEU A 83 9.38 -1.10 -2.44
N GLU A 84 10.69 -0.94 -2.31
CA GLU A 84 11.65 -1.86 -2.89
C GLU A 84 11.53 -3.27 -2.30
N GLN A 85 11.45 -3.40 -0.97
CA GLN A 85 11.33 -4.70 -0.30
C GLN A 85 10.01 -5.39 -0.65
N ILE A 86 8.89 -4.67 -0.62
CA ILE A 86 7.58 -5.23 -0.98
C ILE A 86 7.57 -5.69 -2.45
N ARG A 87 8.12 -4.89 -3.38
CA ARG A 87 8.23 -5.27 -4.80
C ARG A 87 9.11 -6.50 -5.00
N LYS A 88 10.22 -6.61 -4.25
CA LYS A 88 11.06 -7.82 -4.25
C LYS A 88 10.25 -9.04 -3.83
N HIS A 89 9.48 -8.95 -2.74
CA HIS A 89 8.60 -10.03 -2.27
C HIS A 89 7.53 -10.43 -3.30
N ILE A 90 6.88 -9.47 -3.94
CA ILE A 90 5.89 -9.75 -4.99
C ILE A 90 6.53 -10.48 -6.18
N ARG A 91 7.75 -10.08 -6.57
CA ARG A 91 8.46 -10.71 -7.69
C ARG A 91 8.90 -12.13 -7.36
N THR A 92 9.46 -12.36 -6.17
CA THR A 92 9.92 -13.70 -5.77
C THR A 92 8.77 -14.67 -5.52
N GLY A 93 7.65 -14.21 -4.94
CA GLY A 93 6.45 -15.03 -4.75
C GLY A 93 5.73 -15.43 -6.05
N ARG A 94 5.93 -14.70 -7.15
CA ARG A 94 5.39 -15.07 -8.49
C ARG A 94 6.23 -16.14 -9.21
N SER A 95 7.48 -16.35 -8.80
CA SER A 95 8.35 -17.36 -9.43
C SER A 95 8.05 -18.79 -8.96
N THR A 96 7.35 -18.96 -7.84
CA THR A 96 7.01 -20.28 -7.27
C THR A 96 5.73 -20.90 -7.84
N GLU A 97 5.00 -20.21 -8.72
CA GLU A 97 3.74 -20.68 -9.32
C GLU A 97 3.92 -21.13 -10.78
N ARG A 98 5.16 -21.43 -11.19
CA ARG A 98 5.48 -22.05 -12.49
C ARG A 98 6.12 -23.42 -12.24
N VAL A 99 5.30 -24.41 -11.86
CA VAL A 99 5.63 -25.84 -11.96
C VAL A 99 4.46 -26.54 -12.61
#